data_AF-A0A661VFL4-F1
#
_entry.id   AF-A0A661VFL4-F1
#
_cell.length_a   1.000
_cell.length_b   1.000
_cell.length_c   1.000
_cell.angle_alpha   90.00
_cell.angle_beta   90.00
_cell.angle_gamma   90.00
#
_symmetry.space_group_name_H-M   'P 1'
#
loop_
_entity.id
_entity.type
_entity.pdbx_description
1 polymer ?
#
loop_
_entity_poly.entity_id
_entity_poly.type
_entity_poly.pdbx_seq_one_letter_code
_entity_poly.pdbx_strand_id
1 'polypeptide(L)'
;MLLKSRRFWIGLGITLLFLFLFLYRTDFAEMGRALGQANYLFLLPGLLFYLVGVLFRSLRWRYLLKPIGTFSPLRLFPLIVIGFLVNNVLPARLGIVARAYILGEREGVSKMATAGTIVVEQVFDGVTLLLLAAIISLFGVAVGGVMQNTVYVVAGFLLGALVLCLVLVSSQRLARRAIALLLRVLPQRWRGRAGEWLALL
;
A
#
# COMPACT_ATOMS: atom_id res chain seq x y z
N MET A 1 6.36 -8.73 -24.73
CA MET A 1 7.39 -7.67 -24.64
C MET A 1 8.35 -7.83 -23.44
N LEU A 2 7.96 -8.49 -22.34
CA LEU A 2 8.80 -8.70 -21.14
C LEU A 2 9.97 -9.68 -21.33
N LEU A 3 9.82 -10.72 -22.17
CA LEU A 3 10.81 -11.80 -22.36
C LEU A 3 12.12 -11.39 -23.06
N LYS A 4 12.18 -10.19 -23.66
CA LYS A 4 13.38 -9.69 -24.37
C LYS A 4 14.30 -8.84 -23.49
N SER A 5 13.88 -8.53 -22.26
CA SER A 5 14.66 -7.71 -21.33
C SER A 5 15.73 -8.53 -20.63
N ARG A 6 17.01 -8.13 -20.73
CA ARG A 6 18.12 -8.74 -19.95
C ARG A 6 17.83 -8.75 -18.44
N ARG A 7 17.12 -7.74 -17.93
CA ARG A 7 16.74 -7.65 -16.50
C ARG A 7 15.79 -8.76 -16.07
N PHE A 8 14.90 -9.20 -16.96
CA PHE A 8 13.98 -10.31 -16.69
C PHE A 8 14.74 -11.63 -16.51
N TRP A 9 15.68 -11.93 -17.41
CA TRP A 9 16.50 -13.14 -17.32
C TRP A 9 17.44 -13.15 -16.12
N ILE A 10 18.03 -12.00 -15.77
CA ILE A 10 18.83 -11.87 -14.54
C ILE A 10 17.95 -12.13 -13.30
N GLY A 11 16.77 -11.51 -13.23
CA GLY A 11 15.82 -11.74 -12.14
C GLY A 11 15.35 -13.19 -12.05
N LEU A 12 15.12 -13.84 -13.19
CA LEU A 12 14.74 -15.25 -13.27
C LEU A 12 15.89 -16.15 -12.78
N GLY A 13 17.13 -15.91 -13.21
CA GLY A 13 18.30 -16.65 -12.75
C GLY A 13 18.54 -16.51 -11.24
N ILE A 14 18.39 -15.30 -10.71
CA ILE A 14 18.46 -15.04 -9.26
C ILE A 14 17.35 -15.79 -8.52
N THR A 15 16.12 -15.73 -9.01
CA THR A 15 14.98 -16.43 -8.40
C THR A 15 15.22 -17.94 -8.38
N LEU A 16 15.65 -18.53 -9.50
CA LEU A 16 15.95 -19.96 -9.60
C LEU A 16 17.12 -20.37 -8.69
N LEU A 17 18.16 -19.53 -8.60
CA LEU A 17 19.29 -19.78 -7.69
C LEU A 17 18.85 -19.80 -6.23
N PHE A 18 18.07 -18.80 -5.79
CA PHE A 18 17.56 -18.77 -4.41
C PHE A 18 16.58 -19.89 -4.12
N LEU A 19 15.75 -20.27 -5.11
CA LEU A 19 14.82 -21.37 -4.98
C LEU A 19 15.58 -22.70 -4.89
N PHE A 20 16.63 -22.90 -5.69
CA PHE A 20 17.53 -24.05 -5.58
C PHE A 20 18.23 -24.09 -4.21
N LEU A 21 18.80 -22.96 -3.75
CA LEU A 21 19.45 -22.87 -2.45
C LEU A 21 18.47 -23.18 -1.30
N PHE A 22 17.23 -22.71 -1.40
CA PHE A 22 16.17 -23.02 -0.44
C PHE A 22 15.88 -24.52 -0.42
N LEU A 23 15.65 -25.14 -1.58
CA LEU A 23 15.36 -26.58 -1.65
C LEU A 23 16.56 -27.43 -1.19
N TYR A 24 17.79 -26.98 -1.45
CA TYR A 24 19.01 -27.69 -1.07
C TYR A 24 19.31 -27.60 0.43
N ARG A 25 19.03 -26.46 1.07
CA ARG A 25 19.28 -26.27 2.51
C ARG A 25 18.12 -26.70 3.40
N THR A 26 16.91 -26.81 2.88
CA THR A 26 15.73 -27.08 3.71
C THR A 26 15.56 -28.58 3.92
N ASP A 27 15.65 -29.02 5.17
CA ASP A 27 15.24 -30.38 5.55
C ASP A 27 13.71 -30.44 5.58
N PHE A 28 13.12 -31.06 4.56
CA PHE A 28 11.67 -31.23 4.46
C PHE A 28 11.09 -32.11 5.58
N ALA A 29 11.87 -33.05 6.11
CA ALA A 29 11.42 -33.91 7.22
C ALA A 29 11.41 -33.14 8.55
N GLU A 30 12.36 -32.24 8.77
CA GLU A 30 12.32 -31.29 9.88
C GLU A 30 11.17 -30.29 9.73
N MET A 31 10.95 -29.73 8.54
CA MET A 31 9.82 -28.83 8.27
C MET A 31 8.46 -29.51 8.52
N GLY A 32 8.30 -30.76 8.06
CA GLY A 32 7.09 -31.55 8.31
C GLY A 32 6.86 -31.84 9.79
N ARG A 33 7.93 -32.18 10.53
CA ARG A 33 7.86 -32.36 12.00
C ARG A 33 7.49 -31.06 12.72
N ALA A 34 8.08 -29.94 12.33
CA ALA A 34 7.78 -28.63 12.90
C ALA A 34 6.31 -28.22 12.65
N LEU A 35 5.78 -28.48 11.46
CA LEU A 35 4.37 -28.28 11.16
C LEU A 35 3.47 -29.21 12.00
N GLY A 36 3.81 -30.49 12.12
CA GLY A 36 3.03 -31.45 12.90
C GLY A 36 3.03 -31.18 14.41
N GLN A 37 4.10 -30.60 14.95
CA GLN A 37 4.21 -30.22 16.36
C GLN A 37 3.70 -28.80 16.66
N ALA A 38 3.35 -28.02 15.63
CA ALA A 38 2.88 -26.66 15.81
C ALA A 38 1.52 -26.65 16.54
N ASN A 39 1.42 -25.81 17.57
CA ASN A 39 0.14 -25.59 18.24
C ASN A 39 -0.72 -24.61 17.43
N TYR A 40 -1.60 -25.16 16.60
CA TYR A 40 -2.53 -24.38 15.77
C TYR A 40 -3.55 -23.57 16.58
N LEU A 41 -3.69 -23.79 17.89
CA LEU A 41 -4.55 -22.97 18.75
C LEU A 41 -4.11 -21.50 18.74
N PHE A 42 -2.82 -21.21 18.54
CA PHE A 42 -2.31 -19.84 18.41
C PHE A 42 -2.76 -19.14 17.12
N LEU A 43 -3.23 -19.89 16.11
CA LEU A 43 -3.80 -19.28 14.90
C LEU A 43 -5.12 -18.57 15.19
N LEU A 44 -5.91 -19.06 16.15
CA LEU A 44 -7.21 -18.45 16.49
C LEU A 44 -7.07 -17.01 17.00
N PRO A 45 -6.27 -16.70 18.05
CA PRO A 45 -6.07 -15.32 18.47
C PRO A 45 -5.38 -14.49 17.38
N GLY A 46 -4.43 -15.06 16.63
CA GLY A 46 -3.80 -14.36 15.51
C GLY A 46 -4.80 -13.94 14.42
N LEU A 47 -5.70 -14.84 14.04
CA LEU A 47 -6.78 -14.57 13.10
C LEU A 47 -7.76 -13.55 13.65
N LEU A 48 -8.12 -13.65 14.94
CA LEU A 48 -9.00 -12.69 15.58
C LEU A 48 -8.39 -11.28 15.56
N PHE A 49 -7.12 -11.13 15.95
CA PHE A 49 -6.41 -9.85 15.89
C PHE A 49 -6.30 -9.32 14.45
N TYR A 50 -6.09 -10.20 13.48
CA TYR A 50 -6.09 -9.82 12.06
C TYR A 50 -7.45 -9.26 11.64
N LEU A 51 -8.55 -9.97 11.92
CA LEU A 51 -9.91 -9.53 11.56
C LEU A 51 -10.28 -8.23 12.26
N VAL A 52 -9.97 -8.09 13.55
CA VAL A 52 -10.14 -6.84 14.30
C VAL A 52 -9.33 -5.72 13.68
N GLY A 53 -8.08 -5.97 13.30
CA GLY A 53 -7.24 -4.99 12.59
C GLY A 53 -7.85 -4.53 11.26
N VAL A 54 -8.43 -5.45 10.48
CA VAL A 54 -9.13 -5.12 9.24
C VAL A 54 -10.43 -4.34 9.51
N LEU A 55 -11.15 -4.64 10.60
CA LEU A 55 -12.30 -3.85 11.03
C LEU A 55 -11.91 -2.40 11.36
N PHE A 56 -10.83 -2.19 12.11
CA PHE A 56 -10.32 -0.83 12.38
C PHE A 56 -9.93 -0.09 11.10
N ARG A 57 -9.32 -0.78 10.13
CA ARG A 57 -9.05 -0.20 8.80
C ARG A 57 -10.33 0.19 8.09
N SER A 58 -11.39 -0.62 8.16
CA SER A 58 -12.69 -0.28 7.57
C SER A 58 -13.34 0.95 8.21
N LEU A 59 -13.23 1.10 9.53
CA LEU A 59 -13.69 2.26 10.26
C LEU A 59 -12.93 3.52 9.84
N ARG A 60 -11.59 3.44 9.81
CA ARG A 60 -10.75 4.55 9.35
C ARG A 60 -11.07 4.95 7.92
N TRP A 61 -11.20 3.99 7.01
CA TRP A 61 -11.48 4.29 5.61
C TRP A 61 -12.86 4.92 5.42
N ARG A 62 -13.86 4.55 6.23
CA ARG A 62 -15.16 5.25 6.28
C ARG A 62 -15.00 6.73 6.56
N TYR A 63 -14.13 7.12 7.50
CA TYR A 63 -13.88 8.54 7.79
C TYR A 63 -13.24 9.27 6.61
N LEU A 64 -12.29 8.63 5.92
CA LEU A 64 -11.65 9.19 4.73
C LEU A 64 -12.61 9.31 3.54
N LEU A 65 -13.61 8.43 3.44
CA LEU A 65 -14.63 8.45 2.39
C LEU A 65 -15.75 9.45 2.64
N LYS A 66 -15.84 10.07 3.82
CA LYS A 66 -16.92 11.02 4.20
C LYS A 66 -17.18 12.14 3.16
N PRO A 67 -16.18 12.71 2.46
CA PRO A 67 -16.42 13.70 1.41
C PRO A 67 -17.06 13.14 0.13
N ILE A 68 -16.99 11.82 -0.09
CA ILE A 68 -17.48 11.12 -1.27
C ILE A 68 -18.86 10.51 -1.01
N GLY A 69 -19.08 9.99 0.20
CA GLY A 69 -20.34 9.37 0.60
C GLY A 69 -20.29 8.80 2.01
N THR A 70 -21.41 8.28 2.47
CA THR A 70 -21.50 7.61 3.77
C THR A 70 -21.68 6.11 3.58
N PHE A 71 -20.78 5.32 4.17
CA PHE A 71 -20.77 3.87 4.02
C PHE A 71 -20.71 3.20 5.38
N SER A 72 -21.32 2.03 5.50
CA SER A 72 -21.17 1.19 6.69
C SER A 72 -19.80 0.50 6.69
N PRO A 73 -19.07 0.46 7.83
CA PRO A 73 -17.79 -0.26 7.94
C PRO A 73 -17.91 -1.73 7.53
N LEU A 74 -19.05 -2.37 7.83
CA LEU A 74 -19.32 -3.77 7.47
C LEU A 74 -19.42 -3.98 5.94
N ARG A 75 -19.82 -2.96 5.17
CA ARG A 75 -19.79 -3.02 3.71
C ARG A 75 -18.40 -2.80 3.15
N LEU A 76 -17.59 -1.97 3.81
CA LEU A 76 -16.22 -1.67 3.40
C LEU A 76 -15.23 -2.80 3.74
N PHE A 77 -15.52 -3.58 4.77
CA PHE A 77 -14.66 -4.66 5.25
C PHE A 77 -14.34 -5.70 4.15
N PRO A 78 -15.31 -6.29 3.43
CA PRO A 78 -15.01 -7.22 2.34
C PRO A 78 -14.20 -6.58 1.21
N LEU A 79 -14.43 -5.29 0.91
CA LEU A 79 -13.68 -4.58 -0.11
C LEU A 79 -12.20 -4.47 0.25
N ILE A 80 -11.89 -4.20 1.53
CA ILE A 80 -10.51 -4.16 2.03
C ILE A 80 -9.87 -5.55 1.92
N VAL A 81 -10.57 -6.61 2.32
CA VAL A 81 -10.07 -8.00 2.21
C VAL A 81 -9.79 -8.37 0.76
N ILE A 82 -10.70 -8.07 -0.17
CA ILE A 82 -10.48 -8.28 -1.61
C ILE A 82 -9.27 -7.48 -2.10
N GLY A 83 -9.13 -6.23 -1.66
CA GLY A 83 -7.96 -5.41 -1.98
C GLY A 83 -6.65 -6.05 -1.54
N PHE A 84 -6.60 -6.63 -0.34
CA PHE A 84 -5.43 -7.38 0.13
C PHE A 84 -5.22 -8.66 -0.66
N LEU A 85 -6.26 -9.42 -0.97
CA LEU A 85 -6.15 -10.61 -1.81
C LEU A 85 -5.53 -10.27 -3.17
N VAL A 86 -6.05 -9.25 -3.85
CA VAL A 86 -5.53 -8.78 -5.14
C VAL A 86 -4.08 -8.34 -5.02
N ASN A 87 -3.70 -7.68 -3.92
CA ASN A 87 -2.33 -7.26 -3.69
C ASN A 87 -1.35 -8.42 -3.45
N ASN A 88 -1.83 -9.56 -2.92
CA ASN A 88 -1.01 -10.75 -2.71
C ASN A 88 -0.91 -11.63 -3.97
N VAL A 89 -1.97 -11.67 -4.78
CA VAL A 89 -2.02 -12.51 -5.99
C VAL A 89 -1.43 -11.80 -7.21
N LEU A 90 -1.70 -10.50 -7.36
CA LEU A 90 -1.26 -9.74 -8.54
C LEU A 90 0.02 -8.93 -8.25
N PRO A 91 0.98 -8.91 -9.19
CA PRO A 91 2.11 -8.01 -9.12
C PRO A 91 1.65 -6.53 -9.26
N ALA A 92 2.51 -5.61 -8.81
CA ALA A 92 2.33 -4.14 -8.94
C ALA A 92 1.26 -3.48 -8.05
N ARG A 93 0.90 -4.08 -6.90
CA ARG A 93 0.00 -3.47 -5.89
C ARG A 93 -1.36 -2.99 -6.44
N LEU A 94 -1.96 -3.80 -7.31
CA LEU A 94 -3.25 -3.51 -7.94
C LEU A 94 -4.46 -3.52 -6.98
N GLY A 95 -4.24 -3.85 -5.71
CA GLY A 95 -5.29 -3.80 -4.68
C GLY A 95 -5.97 -2.44 -4.52
N ILE A 96 -5.24 -1.33 -4.80
CA ILE A 96 -5.79 0.03 -4.80
C ILE A 96 -6.85 0.18 -5.90
N VAL A 97 -6.52 -0.29 -7.10
CA VAL A 97 -7.40 -0.22 -8.27
C VAL A 97 -8.63 -1.10 -8.04
N ALA A 98 -8.44 -2.30 -7.50
CA ALA A 98 -9.54 -3.20 -7.18
C ALA A 98 -10.54 -2.59 -6.19
N ARG A 99 -10.06 -2.04 -5.07
CA ARG A 99 -10.92 -1.38 -4.06
C ARG A 99 -11.70 -0.20 -4.66
N ALA A 100 -11.01 0.66 -5.40
CA ALA A 100 -11.62 1.84 -6.02
C ALA A 100 -12.64 1.48 -7.10
N TYR A 101 -12.33 0.47 -7.92
CA TYR A 101 -13.22 -0.02 -8.97
C TYR A 101 -14.49 -0.66 -8.37
N ILE A 102 -14.33 -1.57 -7.41
CA ILE A 102 -15.46 -2.29 -6.80
C ILE A 102 -16.38 -1.31 -6.05
N LEU A 103 -15.82 -0.37 -5.28
CA LEU A 103 -16.65 0.62 -4.58
C LEU A 103 -17.40 1.52 -5.56
N GLY A 104 -16.70 2.03 -6.59
CA GLY A 104 -17.33 2.89 -7.59
C GLY A 104 -18.42 2.18 -8.39
N GLU A 105 -18.27 0.88 -8.66
CA GLU A 105 -19.30 0.10 -9.35
C GLU A 105 -20.51 -0.21 -8.45
N ARG A 106 -20.27 -0.54 -7.18
CA ARG A 106 -21.34 -0.94 -6.24
C ARG A 106 -22.15 0.24 -5.72
N GLU A 107 -21.49 1.37 -5.47
CA GLU A 107 -22.09 2.52 -4.78
C GLU A 107 -22.20 3.75 -5.69
N GLY A 108 -21.85 3.64 -6.98
CA GLY A 108 -21.99 4.71 -7.97
C GLY A 108 -21.07 5.92 -7.75
N VAL A 109 -20.00 5.76 -6.96
CA VAL A 109 -19.08 6.86 -6.61
C VAL A 109 -17.88 6.96 -7.56
N SER A 110 -17.26 8.14 -7.58
CA SER A 110 -16.05 8.37 -8.39
C SER A 110 -14.92 7.42 -7.99
N LYS A 111 -14.53 6.56 -8.94
CA LYS A 111 -13.41 5.62 -8.82
C LYS A 111 -12.09 6.36 -8.55
N MET A 112 -11.91 7.53 -9.18
CA MET A 112 -10.72 8.37 -9.00
C MET A 112 -10.68 9.03 -7.62
N ALA A 113 -11.81 9.56 -7.14
CA ALA A 113 -11.88 10.13 -5.80
C ALA A 113 -11.62 9.05 -4.73
N THR A 114 -12.21 7.86 -4.91
CA THR A 114 -12.01 6.70 -4.04
C THR A 114 -10.54 6.29 -4.02
N ALA A 115 -9.89 6.16 -5.18
CA ALA A 115 -8.47 5.84 -5.27
C ALA A 115 -7.60 6.90 -4.54
N GLY A 116 -7.95 8.19 -4.66
CA GLY A 116 -7.32 9.28 -3.93
C GLY A 116 -7.35 9.07 -2.41
N THR A 117 -8.50 8.67 -1.85
CA THR A 117 -8.60 8.39 -0.40
C THR A 117 -7.70 7.24 0.05
N ILE A 118 -7.51 6.22 -0.78
CA ILE A 118 -6.65 5.06 -0.48
C ILE A 118 -5.16 5.44 -0.57
N VAL A 119 -4.79 6.35 -1.48
CA VAL A 119 -3.42 6.89 -1.55
C VAL A 119 -3.13 7.71 -0.30
N VAL A 120 -4.04 8.58 0.10
CA VAL A 120 -3.94 9.36 1.34
C VAL A 120 -3.82 8.41 2.55
N GLU A 121 -4.62 7.35 2.60
CA GLU A 121 -4.51 6.30 3.62
C GLU A 121 -3.09 5.74 3.73
N GLN A 122 -2.47 5.37 2.61
CA GLN A 122 -1.11 4.82 2.59
C GLN A 122 -0.03 5.83 3.01
N VAL A 123 -0.20 7.11 2.69
CA VAL A 123 0.71 8.16 3.16
C VAL A 123 0.66 8.26 4.68
N PHE A 124 -0.53 8.29 5.27
CA PHE A 124 -0.69 8.28 6.73
C PHE A 124 -0.10 7.03 7.39
N ASP A 125 -0.22 5.86 6.75
CA ASP A 125 0.39 4.62 7.25
C ASP A 125 1.92 4.72 7.26
N GLY A 126 2.51 5.21 6.17
CA GLY A 126 3.95 5.41 6.07
C GLY A 126 4.48 6.37 7.14
N VAL A 127 3.76 7.47 7.38
CA VAL A 127 4.10 8.45 8.43
C VAL A 127 3.99 7.86 9.82
N THR A 128 2.92 7.11 10.09
CA THR A 128 2.74 6.47 11.40
C THR A 128 3.88 5.49 11.66
N LEU A 129 4.27 4.71 10.65
CA LEU A 129 5.38 3.77 10.72
C LEU A 129 6.71 4.48 10.99
N LEU A 130 6.96 5.62 10.35
CA LEU A 130 8.14 6.43 10.66
C LEU A 130 8.15 6.96 12.08
N LEU A 131 7.03 7.53 12.53
CA LEU A 131 6.93 8.11 13.86
C LEU A 131 7.19 7.02 14.90
N LEU A 132 6.61 5.84 14.72
CA LEU A 132 6.90 4.68 15.57
C LEU A 132 8.37 4.28 15.51
N ALA A 133 8.98 4.20 14.32
CA ALA A 133 10.40 3.87 14.18
C ALA A 133 11.31 4.90 14.87
N ALA A 134 11.01 6.20 14.75
CA ALA A 134 11.73 7.27 15.43
C ALA A 134 11.57 7.18 16.94
N ILE A 135 10.35 6.96 17.45
CA ILE A 135 10.08 6.78 18.88
C ILE A 135 10.88 5.59 19.42
N ILE A 136 10.83 4.44 18.74
CA ILE A 136 11.57 3.23 19.16
C ILE A 136 13.08 3.50 19.19
N SER A 137 13.61 4.27 18.23
CA SER A 137 15.03 4.61 18.20
C SER A 137 15.48 5.49 19.37
N LEU A 138 14.56 6.30 19.95
CA LEU A 138 14.83 7.11 21.14
C LEU A 138 14.96 6.27 22.41
N PHE A 139 14.32 5.10 22.47
CA PHE A 139 14.41 4.19 23.61
C PHE A 139 15.68 3.31 23.63
N GLY A 140 16.65 3.60 22.75
CA GLY A 140 17.97 2.94 22.81
C GLY A 140 17.96 1.45 22.45
N VAL A 141 16.89 0.94 21.82
CA VAL A 141 16.91 -0.38 21.19
C VAL A 141 17.89 -0.29 20.01
N ALA A 142 19.14 -0.66 20.28
CA ALA A 142 20.31 -0.47 19.44
C ALA A 142 20.21 -1.24 18.11
N VAL A 143 19.50 -0.62 17.18
CA VAL A 143 19.65 -0.78 15.75
C VAL A 143 21.05 -0.26 15.43
N GLY A 144 22.06 -1.15 15.38
CA GLY A 144 23.49 -0.79 15.31
C GLY A 144 23.83 0.33 14.31
N GLY A 145 24.91 1.09 14.55
CA GLY A 145 25.13 2.46 14.02
C GLY A 145 24.88 2.73 12.52
N VAL A 146 25.03 1.75 11.64
CA VAL A 146 24.67 1.88 10.21
C VAL A 146 23.17 2.05 10.01
N MET A 147 22.38 1.34 10.81
CA MET A 147 20.93 1.24 10.69
C MET A 147 20.23 2.45 11.33
N GLN A 148 20.88 3.16 12.25
CA GLN A 148 20.38 4.43 12.81
C GLN A 148 20.37 5.57 11.79
N ASN A 149 21.43 5.71 10.98
CA ASN A 149 21.47 6.72 9.91
C ASN A 149 20.46 6.41 8.79
N THR A 150 20.26 5.12 8.47
CA THR A 150 19.20 4.70 7.55
C THR A 150 17.82 5.07 8.06
N VAL A 151 17.54 4.86 9.35
CA VAL A 151 16.27 5.26 9.97
C VAL A 151 16.06 6.77 9.86
N TYR A 152 17.06 7.60 10.14
CA TYR A 152 16.92 9.06 10.02
C TYR A 152 16.74 9.55 8.58
N VAL A 153 17.45 8.98 7.60
CA VAL A 153 17.30 9.34 6.19
C VAL A 153 15.91 8.94 5.66
N VAL A 154 15.44 7.73 5.99
CA VAL A 154 14.11 7.26 5.61
C VAL A 154 13.03 8.08 6.31
N ALA A 155 13.23 8.43 7.58
CA ALA A 155 12.36 9.33 8.34
C ALA A 155 12.28 10.73 7.71
N GLY A 156 13.42 11.33 7.37
CA GLY A 156 13.46 12.63 6.71
C GLY A 156 12.77 12.62 5.34
N PHE A 157 13.02 11.59 4.51
CA PHE A 157 12.38 11.45 3.21
C PHE A 157 10.85 11.32 3.31
N LEU A 158 10.36 10.43 4.18
CA LEU A 158 8.94 10.18 4.33
C LEU A 158 8.21 11.34 5.06
N LEU A 159 8.88 12.06 5.99
CA LEU A 159 8.38 13.32 6.54
C LEU A 159 8.30 14.41 5.47
N GLY A 160 9.32 14.55 4.63
CA GLY A 160 9.30 15.46 3.48
C GLY A 160 8.16 15.13 2.51
N ALA A 161 7.95 13.85 2.21
CA ALA A 161 6.84 13.38 1.38
C ALA A 161 5.47 13.67 2.02
N LEU A 162 5.34 13.53 3.34
CA LEU A 162 4.14 13.90 4.08
C LEU A 162 3.86 15.39 3.99
N VAL A 163 4.85 16.23 4.31
CA VAL A 163 4.70 17.69 4.29
C VAL A 163 4.32 18.14 2.88
N LEU A 164 4.98 17.59 1.85
CA LEU A 164 4.63 17.85 0.45
C LEU A 164 3.19 17.42 0.16
N CYS A 165 2.76 16.24 0.61
CA CYS A 165 1.39 15.75 0.43
C CYS A 165 0.37 16.66 1.12
N LEU A 166 0.61 17.06 2.37
CA LEU A 166 -0.26 17.98 3.12
C LEU A 166 -0.32 19.37 2.48
N VAL A 167 0.79 19.90 1.97
CA VAL A 167 0.84 21.18 1.27
C VAL A 167 0.06 21.12 -0.05
N LEU A 168 0.21 20.02 -0.80
CA LEU A 168 -0.54 19.80 -2.04
C LEU A 168 -2.03 19.64 -1.78
N VAL A 169 -2.44 18.95 -0.72
CA VAL A 169 -3.84 18.74 -0.34
C VAL A 169 -4.47 20.01 0.23
N SER A 170 -3.73 20.78 1.04
CA SER A 170 -4.23 22.01 1.68
C SER A 170 -4.37 23.18 0.71
N SER A 171 -3.63 23.16 -0.41
CA SER A 171 -3.68 24.23 -1.41
C SER A 171 -4.30 23.73 -2.72
N GLN A 172 -5.59 24.02 -2.92
CA GLN A 172 -6.29 23.70 -4.18
C GLN A 172 -5.59 24.28 -5.43
N ARG A 173 -4.80 25.36 -5.26
CA ARG A 173 -4.00 25.99 -6.33
C ARG A 173 -2.76 25.17 -6.69
N LEU A 174 -2.07 24.58 -5.70
CA LEU A 174 -0.88 23.75 -5.92
C LEU A 174 -1.25 22.36 -6.41
N ALA A 175 -2.33 21.76 -5.92
CA ALA A 175 -2.88 20.52 -6.48
C ALA A 175 -3.16 20.66 -7.98
N ARG A 176 -3.89 21.72 -8.38
CA ARG A 176 -4.18 22.01 -9.80
C ARG A 176 -2.91 22.26 -10.61
N ARG A 177 -1.90 22.96 -10.06
CA ARG A 177 -0.60 23.17 -10.73
C ARG A 177 0.22 21.89 -10.87
N ALA A 178 0.27 21.05 -9.85
CA ALA A 178 0.97 19.77 -9.89
C ALA A 178 0.32 18.81 -10.88
N ILE A 179 -1.02 18.76 -10.90
CA ILE A 179 -1.79 18.04 -11.92
C ILE A 179 -1.49 18.60 -13.31
N ALA A 180 -1.47 19.93 -13.49
CA ALA A 180 -1.13 20.55 -14.78
C ALA A 180 0.32 20.27 -15.23
N LEU A 181 1.27 20.19 -14.31
CA LEU A 181 2.67 19.86 -14.58
C LEU A 181 2.83 18.38 -14.96
N LEU A 182 2.15 17.48 -14.24
CA LEU A 182 2.07 16.05 -14.59
C LEU A 182 1.37 15.83 -15.94
N LEU A 183 0.32 16.60 -16.25
CA LEU A 183 -0.38 16.57 -17.54
C LEU A 183 0.45 17.14 -18.70
N ARG A 184 1.43 18.00 -18.41
CA ARG A 184 2.41 18.47 -19.42
C ARG A 184 3.40 17.38 -19.80
N VAL A 185 3.77 16.51 -18.86
CA VAL A 185 4.64 15.35 -19.10
C VAL A 185 3.87 14.21 -19.81
N LEU A 186 2.53 14.22 -19.76
CA LEU A 186 1.73 13.23 -20.48
C LEU A 186 1.68 13.49 -22.00
N PRO A 187 1.81 12.43 -22.84
CA PRO A 187 1.64 12.49 -24.28
C PRO A 187 0.26 13.03 -24.69
N GLN A 188 0.21 13.87 -25.74
CA GLN A 188 -0.97 14.64 -26.18
C GLN A 188 -2.27 13.83 -26.35
N ARG A 189 -2.21 12.51 -26.55
CA ARG A 189 -3.37 11.62 -26.75
C ARG A 189 -4.35 11.56 -25.55
N TRP A 190 -3.89 11.89 -24.34
CA TRP A 190 -4.70 11.81 -23.11
C TRP A 190 -5.11 13.17 -22.54
N ARG A 191 -4.63 14.27 -23.13
CA ARG A 191 -4.81 15.63 -22.64
C ARG A 191 -6.23 16.16 -22.83
N GLY A 192 -6.93 15.71 -23.89
CA GLY A 192 -8.31 16.09 -24.18
C GLY A 192 -9.32 15.57 -23.16
N ARG A 193 -9.25 14.27 -22.79
CA ARG A 193 -10.14 13.71 -21.76
C ARG A 193 -9.90 14.34 -20.41
N ALA A 194 -8.64 14.47 -19.97
CA ALA A 194 -8.30 15.02 -18.64
C ALA A 194 -8.81 16.47 -18.40
N GLY A 195 -9.00 17.27 -19.45
CA GLY A 195 -9.57 18.61 -19.35
C GLY A 195 -11.04 18.63 -18.93
N GLU A 196 -11.86 17.69 -19.42
CA GLU A 196 -13.27 17.55 -19.03
C GLU A 196 -13.43 17.11 -17.57
N TRP A 197 -12.57 16.21 -17.08
CA TRP A 197 -12.59 15.74 -15.67
C TRP A 197 -12.18 16.83 -14.67
N LEU A 198 -11.37 17.80 -15.09
CA LEU A 198 -10.98 18.95 -14.26
C LEU A 198 -12.05 20.05 -14.18
N ALA A 199 -12.97 20.11 -15.16
CA ALA A 199 -14.09 21.06 -15.14
C ALA A 199 -15.22 20.62 -14.19
N LEU A 200 -15.26 19.35 -13.81
CA LEU A 200 -16.23 18.76 -12.87
C LEU A 200 -15.76 18.72 -11.41
N LEU A 201 -14.59 19.30 -11.09
CA LEU A 201 -13.94 19.38 -9.77
C LEU A 201 -13.88 20.83 -9.23
#